data_AF-A0A4V6PJV3-F1
#
_entry.id   AF-A0A4V6PJV3-F1
#
_cell.length_a   1.000
_cell.length_b   1.000
_cell.length_c   1.000
_cell.angle_alpha   90.00
_cell.angle_beta   90.00
_cell.angle_gamma   90.00
#
_symmetry.space_group_name_H-M   'P 1'
#
loop_
_entity.id
_entity.type
_entity.pdbx_description
1 polymer ?
#
loop_
_entity_poly.entity_id
_entity_poly.type
_entity_poly.pdbx_seq_one_letter_code
_entity_poly.pdbx_strand_id
1 'polypeptide(L)'
;MSEVGRGMTRWIALVETAPAGRWWPWDKKSEVRLSPPVAVPVSAAVGDKVVLWRGQFGGGVVAIGSIIDELPVESRRGALRRILEGNQGAGEHVYRRCALRYDFYGLSTPLTTAYLRSSGLQMLIAQVPGGGEIDGEESGAVELDMDDSLWARLTELAEGAPEPTEWPTAWHINPGEIVRSRRELHAVYGGNTRARIAPSGKTPNVMMFVDPDSAPIREASAQISREAGTIHVLGNAEYDSRLTGENLIALGHVNRGLALRVFELQHQGYRYLGEFTAAQKDPVQRWVVSQRDSRYAGTLNATTPVLRLQPIAGRALSGAEDSKSAPTIRLSLKHTVTVARTENEPKPDDGGPGIDDETAMIHRLHAFLKRDTDAVSAVSALGDAQSMAALIQLARRQRDLAELRSIIDSPDSLEADLQKLVQGMPWLFGGEFLSRSARRNLTTRDQLDMSLIRPDGSIHGVELKKANIENLIRRRGSYFVVGAQVNYAVGQAFNYLASLDEQRDRILSDFNIDCRRASITVVVGHSSFVSADCDRKQILETIRTYNSHLTRVSVVMYDSLIDNAERALALGQDCQYG
;
A
#
# COMPACT_ATOMS: atom_id res chain seq x y z
N MET A 1 0.29 -22.80 -45.13
CA MET A 1 1.51 -21.97 -45.23
C MET A 1 1.10 -20.65 -45.85
N SER A 2 0.91 -19.62 -45.03
CA SER A 2 0.64 -18.25 -45.45
C SER A 2 1.45 -17.36 -44.52
N GLU A 3 2.46 -16.71 -45.09
CA GLU A 3 3.31 -15.68 -44.47
C GLU A 3 2.42 -14.66 -43.73
N VAL A 4 2.43 -14.66 -42.41
CA VAL A 4 3.25 -13.78 -41.58
C VAL A 4 3.15 -12.32 -42.04
N GLY A 5 2.00 -11.70 -41.75
CA GLY A 5 2.02 -10.29 -41.39
C GLY A 5 2.75 -10.19 -40.04
N ARG A 6 4.07 -9.95 -40.05
CA ARG A 6 4.78 -9.48 -38.85
C ARG A 6 4.15 -8.15 -38.47
N GLY A 7 3.21 -8.19 -37.53
CA GLY A 7 2.77 -6.99 -36.84
C GLY A 7 4.02 -6.29 -36.30
N MET A 8 4.10 -4.98 -36.52
CA MET A 8 5.13 -4.13 -35.95
C MET A 8 5.17 -4.39 -34.44
N THR A 9 6.34 -4.76 -33.90
CA THR A 9 6.50 -5.01 -32.46
C THR A 9 6.09 -3.75 -31.72
N ARG A 10 5.21 -3.89 -30.73
CA ARG A 10 4.80 -2.77 -29.88
C ARG A 10 5.55 -2.78 -28.57
N TRP A 11 5.65 -1.61 -27.97
CA TRP A 11 6.20 -1.40 -26.65
C TRP A 11 5.09 -0.89 -25.74
N ILE A 12 4.89 -1.54 -24.60
CA ILE A 12 3.78 -1.26 -23.69
C ILE A 12 4.35 -0.97 -22.31
N ALA A 13 4.06 0.21 -21.77
CA ALA A 13 4.24 0.49 -20.36
C ALA A 13 3.03 0.00 -19.57
N LEU A 14 3.28 -0.75 -18.51
CA LEU A 14 2.32 -1.06 -17.47
C LEU A 14 2.66 -0.20 -16.25
N VAL A 15 1.70 0.54 -15.73
CA VAL A 15 1.75 1.18 -14.42
C VAL A 15 1.18 0.19 -13.41
N GLU A 16 1.81 0.10 -12.23
CA GLU A 16 1.36 -0.71 -11.08
C GLU A 16 -0.14 -0.97 -11.10
N THR A 17 -0.51 -2.17 -11.54
CA THR A 17 -1.92 -2.50 -11.67
C THR A 17 -2.50 -2.69 -10.28
N ALA A 18 -3.56 -1.94 -9.97
CA ALA A 18 -4.37 -2.19 -8.79
C ALA A 18 -4.69 -3.69 -8.69
N PRO A 19 -4.86 -4.25 -7.47
CA PRO A 19 -5.28 -5.65 -7.36
C PRO A 19 -6.46 -5.88 -8.29
N ALA A 20 -6.45 -6.98 -9.04
CA ALA A 20 -7.61 -7.55 -9.72
C ALA A 20 -8.68 -8.00 -8.69
N GLY A 21 -8.98 -7.16 -7.70
CA GLY A 21 -9.99 -7.30 -6.66
C GLY A 21 -11.38 -6.84 -7.12
N ARG A 22 -11.51 -6.45 -8.39
CA ARG A 22 -12.77 -6.32 -9.08
C ARG A 22 -12.70 -7.24 -10.31
N TRP A 23 -13.54 -8.29 -10.34
CA TRP A 23 -13.87 -9.08 -11.53
C TRP A 23 -12.87 -10.16 -12.01
N TRP A 24 -12.50 -11.11 -11.14
CA TRP A 24 -12.52 -12.54 -11.52
C TRP A 24 -12.51 -13.46 -10.28
N PRO A 25 -13.31 -14.54 -10.24
CA PRO A 25 -13.13 -15.59 -9.26
C PRO A 25 -11.83 -16.32 -9.56
N TRP A 26 -10.79 -16.07 -8.77
CA TRP A 26 -9.64 -16.96 -8.66
C TRP A 26 -10.09 -18.27 -8.00
N ASP A 27 -10.76 -19.11 -8.78
CA ASP A 27 -11.25 -20.42 -8.33
C ASP A 27 -10.06 -21.38 -8.24
N LYS A 28 -9.95 -22.10 -7.11
CA LYS A 28 -8.99 -23.20 -6.92
C LYS A 28 -8.99 -24.22 -8.08
N LYS A 29 -10.09 -24.32 -8.84
CA LYS A 29 -10.23 -25.22 -10.00
C LYS A 29 -9.40 -24.84 -11.22
N SER A 30 -9.03 -23.57 -11.40
CA SER A 30 -8.01 -23.22 -12.38
C SER A 30 -6.66 -23.47 -11.73
N GLU A 31 -6.08 -24.65 -11.95
CA GLU A 31 -4.65 -24.89 -11.69
C GLU A 31 -3.88 -23.67 -12.21
N VAL A 32 -3.24 -22.92 -11.31
CA VAL A 32 -2.62 -21.64 -11.63
C VAL A 32 -1.38 -21.93 -12.47
N ARG A 33 -1.54 -21.98 -13.79
CA ARG A 33 -0.45 -22.28 -14.74
C ARG A 33 0.45 -21.08 -15.05
N LEU A 34 -0.04 -19.86 -14.82
CA LEU A 34 0.68 -18.61 -15.10
C LEU A 34 0.46 -17.57 -14.00
N SER A 35 1.38 -16.62 -13.87
CA SER A 35 1.22 -15.40 -13.05
C SER A 35 -0.07 -14.63 -13.43
N PRO A 36 -0.57 -13.76 -12.54
CA PRO A 36 -1.81 -13.04 -12.82
C PRO A 36 -1.80 -12.25 -14.12
N PRO A 37 -2.84 -12.40 -14.96
CA PRO A 37 -2.89 -11.69 -16.22
C PRO A 37 -3.06 -10.19 -15.97
N VAL A 38 -2.50 -9.39 -16.88
CA VAL A 38 -2.56 -7.93 -16.84
C VAL A 38 -3.45 -7.43 -17.98
N ALA A 39 -4.24 -6.39 -17.72
CA ALA A 39 -5.01 -5.73 -18.76
C ALA A 39 -4.08 -4.89 -19.65
N VAL A 40 -4.18 -5.08 -20.96
CA VAL A 40 -3.42 -4.36 -21.99
C VAL A 40 -4.34 -3.88 -23.11
N PRO A 41 -3.93 -2.90 -23.94
CA PRO A 41 -4.73 -2.43 -25.08
C PRO A 41 -5.14 -3.58 -26.01
N VAL A 42 -6.29 -3.45 -26.68
CA VAL A 42 -6.80 -4.47 -27.64
C VAL A 42 -5.84 -4.69 -28.81
N SER A 43 -5.01 -3.69 -29.12
CA SER A 43 -3.96 -3.79 -30.14
C SER A 43 -2.84 -4.75 -29.74
N ALA A 44 -2.59 -4.96 -28.44
CA ALA A 44 -1.48 -5.78 -27.95
C ALA A 44 -1.58 -7.23 -28.45
N ALA A 45 -0.43 -7.84 -28.68
CA ALA A 45 -0.31 -9.21 -29.17
C ALA A 45 0.84 -9.96 -28.49
N VAL A 46 0.81 -11.29 -28.58
CA VAL A 46 1.94 -12.15 -28.16
C VAL A 46 3.22 -11.73 -28.89
N GLY A 47 4.29 -11.52 -28.12
CA GLY A 47 5.58 -11.03 -28.61
C GLY A 47 5.83 -9.53 -28.38
N ASP A 48 4.78 -8.75 -28.11
CA ASP A 48 4.94 -7.32 -27.77
C ASP A 48 5.76 -7.15 -26.49
N LYS A 49 6.55 -6.08 -26.48
CA LYS A 49 7.50 -5.75 -25.41
C LYS A 49 6.81 -4.97 -24.31
N VAL A 50 7.19 -5.27 -23.07
CA VAL A 50 6.50 -4.73 -21.89
C VAL A 50 7.50 -4.21 -20.87
N VAL A 51 7.27 -3.01 -20.35
CA VAL A 51 7.96 -2.47 -19.17
C VAL A 51 6.96 -2.26 -18.06
N LEU A 52 7.32 -2.65 -16.84
CA LEU A 52 6.53 -2.36 -15.66
C LEU A 52 7.11 -1.14 -14.94
N TRP A 53 6.28 -0.13 -14.77
CA TRP A 53 6.54 1.11 -14.06
C TRP A 53 5.87 1.12 -12.70
N ARG A 54 6.67 1.38 -11.66
CA ARG A 54 6.19 1.63 -10.31
C ARG A 54 6.04 3.12 -10.06
N GLY A 55 4.86 3.56 -9.64
CA GLY A 55 4.59 4.97 -9.38
C GLY A 55 5.01 5.43 -7.98
N GLN A 56 4.93 4.53 -6.99
CA GLN A 56 5.23 4.83 -5.59
C GLN A 56 6.65 4.40 -5.16
N PHE A 57 7.08 4.85 -3.98
CA PHE A 57 8.31 4.39 -3.32
C PHE A 57 9.60 4.46 -4.17
N GLY A 58 9.97 5.66 -4.65
CA GLY A 58 11.16 5.85 -5.49
C GLY A 58 10.98 5.28 -6.90
N GLY A 59 9.80 5.50 -7.46
CA GLY A 59 9.28 4.89 -8.69
C GLY A 59 10.15 5.01 -9.95
N GLY A 60 9.89 4.10 -10.89
CA GLY A 60 10.66 3.89 -12.12
C GLY A 60 10.36 2.54 -12.76
N VAL A 61 11.19 2.11 -13.71
CA VAL A 61 11.04 0.78 -14.34
C VAL A 61 11.56 -0.30 -13.40
N VAL A 62 10.71 -1.27 -13.08
CA VAL A 62 10.97 -2.35 -12.11
C VAL A 62 10.95 -3.74 -12.72
N ALA A 63 10.43 -3.90 -13.94
CA ALA A 63 10.54 -5.14 -14.69
C ALA A 63 10.47 -4.88 -16.20
N ILE A 64 11.13 -5.73 -16.99
CA ILE A 64 11.15 -5.66 -18.46
C ILE A 64 10.88 -7.07 -19.00
N GLY A 65 10.05 -7.18 -20.03
CA GLY A 65 9.58 -8.47 -20.51
C GLY A 65 8.80 -8.41 -21.83
N SER A 66 7.97 -9.44 -22.03
CA SER A 66 7.12 -9.60 -23.21
C SER A 66 5.81 -10.31 -22.89
N ILE A 67 4.81 -10.10 -23.74
CA ILE A 67 3.56 -10.85 -23.72
C ILE A 67 3.80 -12.26 -24.28
N ILE A 68 3.42 -13.29 -23.52
CA ILE A 68 3.60 -14.69 -23.93
C ILE A 68 2.29 -15.42 -24.20
N ASP A 69 1.17 -14.91 -23.67
CA ASP A 69 -0.16 -15.46 -23.89
C ASP A 69 -1.19 -14.34 -23.80
N GLU A 70 -2.32 -14.50 -24.51
CA GLU A 70 -3.38 -13.51 -24.55
C GLU A 70 -4.77 -14.16 -24.52
N LEU A 71 -5.65 -13.59 -23.71
CA LEU A 71 -7.06 -13.94 -23.66
C LEU A 71 -7.87 -12.68 -23.96
N PRO A 72 -8.56 -12.61 -25.10
CA PRO A 72 -9.44 -11.48 -25.40
C PRO A 72 -10.60 -11.48 -24.39
N VAL A 73 -10.82 -10.34 -23.72
CA VAL A 73 -11.92 -10.18 -22.77
C VAL A 73 -13.02 -9.38 -23.43
N GLU A 74 -14.24 -9.89 -23.38
CA GLU A 74 -15.40 -9.15 -23.88
C GLU A 74 -15.81 -8.07 -22.89
N SER A 75 -16.19 -6.89 -23.40
CA SER A 75 -16.76 -5.84 -22.56
C SER A 75 -18.08 -6.27 -21.93
N ARG A 76 -18.36 -5.78 -20.73
CA ARG A 76 -19.60 -6.08 -20.01
C ARG A 76 -20.86 -5.66 -20.79
N ARG A 77 -20.78 -4.55 -21.52
CA ARG A 77 -21.84 -4.08 -22.43
C ARG A 77 -21.99 -4.98 -23.65
N GLY A 78 -20.89 -5.42 -24.27
CA GLY A 78 -20.91 -6.36 -25.39
C GLY A 78 -21.52 -7.71 -25.02
N ALA A 79 -21.17 -8.24 -23.84
CA ALA A 79 -21.74 -9.48 -23.31
C ALA A 79 -23.25 -9.34 -23.07
N LEU A 80 -23.69 -8.25 -22.44
CA LEU A 80 -25.12 -7.98 -22.21
C LEU A 80 -25.87 -7.84 -23.53
N ARG A 81 -25.29 -7.12 -24.50
CA ARG A 81 -25.87 -6.90 -25.82
C ARG A 81 -26.02 -8.20 -26.60
N ARG A 82 -25.01 -9.09 -26.59
CA ARG A 82 -25.12 -10.42 -27.22
C ARG A 82 -26.20 -11.31 -26.62
N ILE A 83 -26.36 -11.25 -25.29
CA ILE A 83 -27.43 -11.97 -24.59
C ILE A 83 -28.81 -11.44 -25.01
N LEU A 84 -28.93 -10.12 -25.17
CA LEU A 84 -30.20 -9.47 -25.56
C LEU A 84 -30.51 -9.61 -27.07
N GLU A 85 -29.51 -9.63 -27.94
CA GLU A 85 -29.65 -9.60 -29.40
C GLU A 85 -29.58 -10.97 -30.10
N GLY A 86 -29.51 -12.09 -29.36
CA GLY A 86 -29.65 -13.42 -29.97
C GLY A 86 -28.45 -13.87 -30.83
N ASN A 87 -27.24 -13.51 -30.42
CA ASN A 87 -26.00 -14.20 -30.75
C ASN A 87 -25.57 -14.26 -32.24
N GLN A 88 -25.52 -13.12 -32.96
CA GLN A 88 -24.88 -13.06 -34.30
C GLN A 88 -23.82 -11.95 -34.51
N GLY A 89 -23.45 -11.19 -33.47
CA GLY A 89 -22.36 -10.20 -33.56
C GLY A 89 -21.03 -10.69 -32.95
N ALA A 90 -19.89 -10.33 -33.56
CA ALA A 90 -18.58 -10.47 -32.91
C ALA A 90 -18.55 -9.59 -31.64
N GLY A 91 -18.07 -10.15 -30.52
CA GLY A 91 -18.04 -9.43 -29.24
C GLY A 91 -17.18 -8.15 -29.33
N GLU A 92 -17.69 -7.05 -28.79
CA GLU A 92 -16.93 -5.81 -28.69
C GLU A 92 -15.90 -5.95 -27.55
N HIS A 93 -14.65 -6.23 -27.95
CA HIS A 93 -13.51 -6.38 -27.05
C HIS A 93 -12.88 -5.02 -26.78
N VAL A 94 -12.81 -4.61 -25.52
CA VAL A 94 -12.33 -3.28 -25.08
C VAL A 94 -10.91 -3.34 -24.52
N TYR A 95 -10.43 -4.51 -24.11
CA TYR A 95 -9.04 -4.77 -23.74
C TYR A 95 -8.69 -6.26 -23.87
N ARG A 96 -7.38 -6.59 -23.82
CA ARG A 96 -6.88 -7.97 -23.72
C ARG A 96 -6.33 -8.22 -22.33
N ARG A 97 -6.43 -9.47 -21.86
CA ARG A 97 -5.74 -9.94 -20.66
C ARG A 97 -4.55 -10.79 -21.09
N CYS A 98 -3.36 -10.39 -20.68
CA CYS A 98 -2.13 -11.00 -21.15
C CYS A 98 -1.33 -11.61 -20.01
N ALA A 99 -0.77 -12.80 -20.24
CA ALA A 99 0.26 -13.35 -19.40
C ALA A 99 1.62 -12.81 -19.86
N LEU A 100 2.45 -12.44 -18.89
CA LEU A 100 3.72 -11.77 -19.13
C LEU A 100 4.88 -12.68 -18.75
N ARG A 101 5.94 -12.64 -19.55
CA ARG A 101 7.26 -13.11 -19.16
C ARG A 101 8.20 -11.95 -18.97
N TYR A 102 8.64 -11.73 -17.74
CA TYR A 102 9.71 -10.81 -17.44
C TYR A 102 11.07 -11.50 -17.56
N ASP A 103 11.97 -10.84 -18.27
CA ASP A 103 13.36 -11.27 -18.47
C ASP A 103 14.29 -10.49 -17.51
N PHE A 104 13.86 -9.33 -17.00
CA PHE A 104 14.58 -8.51 -16.02
C PHE A 104 13.70 -8.15 -14.80
N TYR A 105 14.32 -8.13 -13.61
CA TYR A 105 13.68 -7.76 -12.34
C TYR A 105 14.49 -6.72 -11.55
N GLY A 106 14.05 -5.46 -11.64
CA GLY A 106 14.54 -4.32 -10.86
C GLY A 106 13.62 -3.98 -9.69
N LEU A 107 12.96 -4.96 -9.06
CA LEU A 107 11.94 -4.70 -8.03
C LEU A 107 12.52 -3.92 -6.84
N SER A 108 13.73 -4.28 -6.39
CA SER A 108 14.48 -3.55 -5.36
C SER A 108 15.37 -2.45 -5.90
N THR A 109 15.76 -2.53 -7.17
CA THR A 109 16.68 -1.59 -7.83
C THR A 109 15.99 -1.01 -9.07
N PRO A 110 14.96 -0.16 -8.88
CA PRO A 110 14.26 0.41 -10.01
C PRO A 110 15.23 1.23 -10.86
N LEU A 111 15.02 1.23 -12.17
CA LEU A 111 15.56 2.28 -13.03
C LEU A 111 14.81 3.57 -12.69
N THR A 112 15.32 4.31 -11.71
CA THR A 112 14.66 5.50 -11.18
C THR A 112 14.50 6.55 -12.26
N THR A 113 13.54 7.45 -12.05
CA THR A 113 13.33 8.62 -12.93
C THR A 113 14.61 9.44 -13.09
N ALA A 114 15.40 9.60 -12.02
CA ALA A 114 16.69 10.30 -12.06
C ALA A 114 17.72 9.56 -12.94
N TYR A 115 17.84 8.24 -12.76
CA TYR A 115 18.78 7.41 -13.52
C TYR A 115 18.42 7.32 -15.01
N LEU A 116 17.14 7.19 -15.34
CA LEU A 116 16.66 7.22 -16.73
C LEU A 116 16.95 8.57 -17.40
N ARG A 117 16.76 9.68 -16.67
CA ARG A 117 17.05 11.03 -17.18
C ARG A 117 18.54 11.24 -17.43
N SER A 118 19.40 10.89 -16.48
CA SER A 118 20.86 11.03 -16.67
C SER A 118 21.40 10.13 -17.78
N SER A 119 20.69 9.03 -18.06
CA SER A 119 21.05 8.07 -19.11
C SER A 119 20.43 8.38 -20.48
N GLY A 120 19.72 9.52 -20.63
CA GLY A 120 19.18 9.99 -21.90
C GLY A 120 17.85 9.35 -22.34
N LEU A 121 17.15 8.66 -21.44
CA LEU A 121 15.84 8.04 -21.69
C LEU A 121 14.68 8.89 -21.15
N GLN A 122 14.80 10.22 -21.16
CA GLN A 122 13.73 11.08 -20.65
C GLN A 122 12.39 10.96 -21.40
N MET A 123 12.41 10.51 -22.65
CA MET A 123 11.20 10.30 -23.45
C MET A 123 10.30 9.23 -22.83
N LEU A 124 10.89 8.17 -22.25
CA LEU A 124 10.12 7.13 -21.56
C LEU A 124 9.37 7.72 -20.35
N ILE A 125 10.02 8.60 -19.60
CA ILE A 125 9.41 9.28 -18.43
C ILE A 125 8.21 10.14 -18.87
N ALA A 126 8.31 10.82 -20.01
CA ALA A 126 7.24 11.69 -20.51
C ALA A 126 6.02 10.92 -21.03
N GLN A 127 6.21 9.67 -21.47
CA GLN A 127 5.16 8.83 -22.03
C GLN A 127 4.42 7.97 -21.00
N VAL A 128 5.05 7.68 -19.84
CA VAL A 128 4.42 6.90 -18.78
C VAL A 128 3.52 7.80 -17.91
N PRO A 129 2.18 7.61 -17.90
CA PRO A 129 1.28 8.51 -17.19
C PRO A 129 1.22 8.24 -15.68
N GLY A 130 0.69 9.22 -14.93
CA GLY A 130 0.32 9.11 -13.51
C GLY A 130 -0.92 8.25 -13.22
N GLY A 131 -1.23 7.24 -14.05
CA GLY A 131 -2.46 6.44 -14.02
C GLY A 131 -3.58 7.06 -14.88
N GLY A 132 -4.33 6.23 -15.61
CA GLY A 132 -5.43 6.64 -16.49
C GLY A 132 -6.57 5.61 -16.54
N GLU A 133 -7.71 6.01 -17.09
CA GLU A 133 -8.96 5.24 -17.13
C GLU A 133 -9.28 4.83 -18.58
N ILE A 134 -9.54 3.54 -18.83
CA ILE A 134 -10.07 3.03 -20.10
C ILE A 134 -11.49 2.54 -19.84
N ASP A 135 -12.46 3.28 -20.40
CA ASP A 135 -13.89 2.96 -20.39
C ASP A 135 -14.48 2.69 -18.97
N GLY A 136 -14.00 3.44 -17.97
CA GLY A 136 -14.42 3.32 -16.57
C GLY A 136 -13.70 2.24 -15.75
N GLU A 137 -12.71 1.54 -16.34
CA GLU A 137 -11.76 0.69 -15.62
C GLU A 137 -10.35 1.32 -15.67
N GLU A 138 -9.67 1.44 -14.52
CA GLU A 138 -8.26 1.87 -14.48
C GLU A 138 -7.41 0.89 -15.31
N SER A 139 -6.99 1.29 -16.51
CA SER A 139 -6.00 0.55 -17.29
C SER A 139 -4.66 1.20 -17.05
N GLY A 140 -3.80 0.49 -16.33
CA GLY A 140 -2.41 0.91 -16.15
C GLY A 140 -1.57 0.80 -17.43
N ALA A 141 -2.11 0.37 -18.58
CA ALA A 141 -1.33 0.06 -19.77
C ALA A 141 -1.36 1.16 -20.84
N VAL A 142 -0.20 1.56 -21.35
CA VAL A 142 -0.01 2.59 -22.40
C VAL A 142 0.99 2.11 -23.44
N GLU A 143 0.68 2.33 -24.72
CA GLU A 143 1.61 2.08 -25.83
C GLU A 143 2.69 3.17 -25.87
N LEU A 144 3.94 2.76 -25.95
CA LEU A 144 5.12 3.61 -25.96
C LEU A 144 5.60 3.82 -27.40
N ASP A 145 5.94 5.06 -27.71
CA ASP A 145 6.72 5.42 -28.88
C ASP A 145 8.20 5.12 -28.58
N MET A 146 8.60 3.90 -28.92
CA MET A 146 9.94 3.35 -28.76
C MET A 146 10.38 2.64 -30.05
N ASP A 147 11.69 2.44 -30.21
CA ASP A 147 12.26 1.60 -31.25
C ASP A 147 13.17 0.52 -30.64
N ASP A 148 13.67 -0.39 -31.48
CA ASP A 148 14.57 -1.47 -31.05
C ASP A 148 15.87 -0.96 -30.43
N SER A 149 16.37 0.22 -30.86
CA SER A 149 17.60 0.81 -30.34
C SER A 149 17.40 1.34 -28.92
N LEU A 150 16.30 2.04 -28.66
CA LEU A 150 15.93 2.51 -27.33
C LEU A 150 15.60 1.36 -26.40
N TRP A 151 14.96 0.29 -26.92
CA TRP A 151 14.71 -0.93 -26.16
C TRP A 151 16.00 -1.63 -25.73
N ALA A 152 16.97 -1.77 -26.64
CA ALA A 152 18.28 -2.36 -26.34
C ALA A 152 19.01 -1.55 -25.26
N ARG A 153 19.03 -0.22 -25.40
CA ARG A 153 19.64 0.68 -24.41
C ARG A 153 18.96 0.61 -23.04
N LEU A 154 17.63 0.52 -22.99
CA LEU A 154 16.90 0.35 -21.73
C LEU A 154 17.27 -0.97 -21.05
N THR A 155 17.39 -2.05 -21.83
CA THR A 155 17.74 -3.38 -21.33
C THR A 155 19.17 -3.41 -20.79
N GLU A 156 20.12 -2.75 -21.48
CA GLU A 156 21.51 -2.60 -21.03
C GLU A 156 21.60 -1.81 -19.71
N LEU A 157 20.87 -0.69 -19.60
CA LEU A 157 20.82 0.10 -18.36
C LEU A 157 20.23 -0.69 -17.18
N ALA A 158 19.29 -1.59 -17.46
CA ALA A 158 18.66 -2.44 -16.45
C ALA A 158 19.69 -3.29 -15.69
N GLU A 159 20.70 -3.82 -16.41
CA GLU A 159 21.76 -4.65 -15.82
C GLU A 159 22.71 -3.85 -14.91
N GLY A 160 22.84 -2.54 -15.13
CA GLY A 160 23.75 -1.64 -14.40
C GLY A 160 23.08 -0.71 -13.38
N ALA A 161 21.80 -0.91 -13.06
CA ALA A 161 21.06 -0.01 -12.18
C ALA A 161 21.68 0.04 -10.77
N PRO A 162 21.97 1.24 -10.23
CA PRO A 162 22.58 1.37 -8.90
C PRO A 162 21.61 0.91 -7.80
N GLU A 163 22.16 0.31 -6.74
CA GLU A 163 21.35 -0.03 -5.58
C GLU A 163 20.86 1.23 -4.85
N PRO A 164 19.56 1.32 -4.52
CA PRO A 164 19.05 2.48 -3.82
C PRO A 164 19.56 2.49 -2.38
N THR A 165 20.26 3.56 -2.03
CA THR A 165 20.74 3.84 -0.67
C THR A 165 19.73 4.65 0.14
N GLU A 166 18.80 5.32 -0.53
CA GLU A 166 17.83 6.23 0.08
C GLU A 166 16.45 5.59 0.29
N TRP A 167 15.79 6.04 1.36
CA TRP A 167 14.40 5.69 1.62
C TRP A 167 13.46 6.28 0.56
N PRO A 168 12.35 5.61 0.21
CA PRO A 168 11.80 4.38 0.81
C PRO A 168 12.19 3.07 0.11
N THR A 169 13.08 3.13 -0.88
CA THR A 169 13.48 1.95 -1.67
C THR A 169 14.67 1.21 -1.04
N ALA A 170 15.44 1.89 -0.20
CA ALA A 170 16.58 1.32 0.50
C ALA A 170 16.23 0.05 1.29
N TRP A 171 17.10 -0.96 1.13
CA TRP A 171 17.04 -2.23 1.83
C TRP A 171 18.41 -2.57 2.39
N HIS A 172 18.51 -2.68 3.72
CA HIS A 172 19.79 -2.82 4.41
C HIS A 172 19.95 -4.17 5.13
N ILE A 173 19.20 -5.19 4.71
CA ILE A 173 19.36 -6.55 5.26
C ILE A 173 20.02 -7.40 4.19
N ASN A 174 21.23 -7.87 4.46
CA ASN A 174 21.95 -8.74 3.55
C ASN A 174 21.44 -10.18 3.67
N PRO A 175 21.36 -10.93 2.57
CA PRO A 175 21.05 -12.36 2.63
C PRO A 175 21.98 -13.07 3.63
N GLY A 176 21.40 -13.87 4.52
CA GLY A 176 22.09 -14.55 5.62
C GLY A 176 21.95 -13.87 6.98
N GLU A 177 21.71 -12.56 7.05
CA GLU A 177 21.57 -11.84 8.32
C GLU A 177 20.32 -12.27 9.09
N ILE A 178 20.41 -12.24 10.43
CA ILE A 178 19.30 -12.63 11.32
C ILE A 178 18.70 -11.39 11.98
N VAL A 179 17.39 -11.22 11.82
CA VAL A 179 16.58 -10.24 12.57
C VAL A 179 15.91 -10.96 13.73
N ARG A 180 15.98 -10.41 14.95
CA ARG A 180 15.53 -11.13 16.15
C ARG A 180 14.03 -11.40 16.17
N SER A 181 13.24 -10.50 15.61
CA SER A 181 11.78 -10.65 15.60
C SER A 181 11.11 -9.97 14.40
N ARG A 182 9.94 -10.48 14.00
CA ARG A 182 9.09 -9.78 13.01
C ARG A 182 8.71 -8.38 13.47
N ARG A 183 8.52 -8.17 14.79
CA ARG A 183 8.20 -6.85 15.36
C ARG A 183 9.27 -5.81 15.04
N GLU A 184 10.54 -6.19 15.17
CA GLU A 184 11.67 -5.33 14.84
C GLU A 184 11.71 -5.00 13.34
N LEU A 185 11.54 -6.01 12.48
CA LEU A 185 11.46 -5.81 11.02
C LEU A 185 10.33 -4.84 10.64
N HIS A 186 9.12 -5.03 11.19
CA HIS A 186 7.98 -4.18 10.90
C HIS A 186 8.01 -2.82 11.60
N ALA A 187 8.83 -2.62 12.63
CA ALA A 187 9.04 -1.28 13.18
C ALA A 187 9.70 -0.35 12.14
N VAL A 188 10.71 -0.88 11.43
CA VAL A 188 11.43 -0.15 10.38
C VAL A 188 10.62 -0.09 9.09
N TYR A 189 10.24 -1.24 8.54
CA TYR A 189 9.62 -1.31 7.22
C TYR A 189 8.08 -1.23 7.25
N GLY A 190 7.43 -1.28 8.42
CA GLY A 190 5.97 -1.31 8.54
C GLY A 190 5.34 -2.63 8.07
N GLY A 191 4.05 -2.82 8.32
CA GLY A 191 3.29 -3.99 7.88
C GLY A 191 2.75 -4.84 9.03
N ASN A 192 2.31 -6.06 8.72
CA ASN A 192 1.64 -6.95 9.67
C ASN A 192 2.64 -7.94 10.32
N THR A 193 2.83 -7.83 11.63
CA THR A 193 3.77 -8.66 12.41
C THR A 193 3.36 -10.11 12.61
N ARG A 194 2.10 -10.47 12.32
CA ARG A 194 1.54 -11.81 12.56
C ARG A 194 1.36 -12.61 11.27
N ALA A 195 1.05 -11.93 10.17
CA ALA A 195 0.79 -12.60 8.89
C ALA A 195 2.04 -13.34 8.39
N ARG A 196 1.82 -14.47 7.72
CA ARG A 196 2.89 -15.24 7.06
C ARG A 196 3.43 -14.50 5.85
N ILE A 197 2.54 -13.89 5.06
CA ILE A 197 2.87 -13.08 3.90
C ILE A 197 2.22 -11.72 4.13
N ALA A 198 3.00 -10.64 4.08
CA ALA A 198 2.50 -9.31 4.31
C ALA A 198 3.24 -8.26 3.47
N PRO A 199 2.52 -7.33 2.82
CA PRO A 199 3.17 -6.17 2.24
C PRO A 199 3.72 -5.26 3.35
N SER A 200 4.87 -4.65 3.07
CA SER A 200 5.47 -3.60 3.88
C SER A 200 4.56 -2.38 3.91
N GLY A 201 4.49 -1.76 5.09
CA GLY A 201 3.72 -0.54 5.34
C GLY A 201 4.33 0.72 4.73
N LYS A 202 5.63 0.69 4.44
CA LYS A 202 6.44 1.90 4.22
C LYS A 202 7.42 1.79 3.04
N THR A 203 7.65 0.60 2.51
CA THR A 203 8.62 0.32 1.44
C THR A 203 7.99 -0.62 0.39
N PRO A 204 8.55 -0.75 -0.83
CA PRO A 204 7.96 -1.56 -1.90
C PRO A 204 8.34 -3.05 -1.77
N ASN A 205 8.14 -3.60 -0.57
CA ASN A 205 8.52 -4.97 -0.23
C ASN A 205 7.30 -5.80 0.21
N VAL A 206 7.26 -7.08 -0.13
CA VAL A 206 6.40 -8.10 0.47
C VAL A 206 7.29 -9.00 1.32
N MET A 207 6.93 -9.24 2.56
CA MET A 207 7.67 -10.10 3.48
C MET A 207 6.96 -11.42 3.60
N MET A 208 7.68 -12.52 3.41
CA MET A 208 7.21 -13.88 3.58
C MET A 208 8.03 -14.61 4.62
N PHE A 209 7.36 -15.15 5.64
CA PHE A 209 7.98 -15.87 6.74
C PHE A 209 7.72 -17.37 6.62
N VAL A 210 8.79 -18.14 6.56
CA VAL A 210 8.77 -19.60 6.45
C VAL A 210 9.17 -20.19 7.78
N ASP A 211 8.43 -21.22 8.20
CA ASP A 211 8.69 -21.96 9.43
C ASP A 211 8.90 -23.42 9.02
N PRO A 212 10.14 -23.95 9.15
CA PRO A 212 10.44 -25.32 8.75
C PRO A 212 9.75 -26.38 9.61
N ASP A 213 9.27 -26.02 10.82
CA ASP A 213 8.80 -27.00 11.82
C ASP A 213 7.27 -27.05 12.02
N SER A 214 6.48 -26.22 11.34
CA SER A 214 5.02 -26.10 11.62
C SER A 214 4.16 -27.30 11.14
N ALA A 215 3.54 -28.08 12.04
CA ALA A 215 2.76 -29.29 11.73
C ALA A 215 1.39 -29.01 11.04
N PRO A 216 1.36 -28.90 9.70
CA PRO A 216 1.14 -30.05 8.80
C PRO A 216 2.39 -30.51 8.05
N ILE A 217 3.55 -29.90 8.34
CA ILE A 217 4.80 -30.00 7.57
C ILE A 217 5.56 -31.33 7.74
N ARG A 218 5.20 -32.20 8.70
CA ARG A 218 5.96 -33.45 8.93
C ARG A 218 5.78 -34.52 7.83
N GLU A 219 4.69 -34.48 7.06
CA GLU A 219 4.52 -35.31 5.84
C GLU A 219 4.95 -34.57 4.56
N ALA A 220 5.17 -33.25 4.63
CA ALA A 220 5.76 -32.41 3.59
C ALA A 220 7.21 -31.99 3.96
N SER A 221 7.90 -32.89 4.66
CA SER A 221 9.10 -32.70 5.49
C SER A 221 10.40 -32.39 4.75
N ALA A 222 10.32 -31.82 3.54
CA ALA A 222 11.48 -31.39 2.78
C ALA A 222 11.20 -30.07 2.01
N GLN A 223 10.52 -29.10 2.65
CA GLN A 223 10.01 -27.90 1.97
C GLN A 223 10.97 -26.69 1.92
N ILE A 224 12.27 -26.95 2.04
CA ILE A 224 13.23 -26.23 1.20
C ILE A 224 13.92 -27.30 0.35
N SER A 225 13.16 -27.97 -0.51
CA SER A 225 13.77 -28.69 -1.61
C SER A 225 14.36 -27.62 -2.52
N ARG A 226 15.69 -27.45 -2.44
CA ARG A 226 16.48 -26.56 -3.31
C ARG A 226 16.75 -27.24 -4.65
N GLU A 227 15.73 -27.89 -5.21
CA GLU A 227 15.81 -28.48 -6.54
C GLU A 227 15.98 -27.35 -7.57
N ALA A 228 17.07 -27.41 -8.33
CA ALA A 228 17.34 -26.51 -9.46
C ALA A 228 17.18 -25.01 -9.14
N GLY A 229 17.61 -24.59 -7.94
CA GLY A 229 17.57 -23.18 -7.54
C GLY A 229 16.17 -22.61 -7.29
N THR A 230 15.11 -23.43 -7.19
CA THR A 230 13.76 -22.99 -6.76
C THR A 230 13.51 -23.43 -5.32
N ILE A 231 12.77 -22.65 -4.53
CA ILE A 231 12.28 -23.06 -3.20
C ILE A 231 10.77 -23.24 -3.21
N HIS A 232 10.28 -24.21 -2.43
CA HIS A 232 8.87 -24.59 -2.37
C HIS A 232 8.30 -24.25 -1.00
N VAL A 233 7.55 -23.16 -0.89
CA VAL A 233 7.10 -22.64 0.41
C VAL A 233 5.59 -22.70 0.55
N LEU A 234 5.10 -22.95 1.75
CA LEU A 234 3.66 -22.91 2.01
C LEU A 234 3.14 -21.47 2.00
N GLY A 235 2.05 -21.26 1.28
CA GLY A 235 1.25 -20.03 1.36
C GLY A 235 0.42 -19.96 2.63
N ASN A 236 -0.57 -19.06 2.62
CA ASN A 236 -1.58 -18.97 3.66
C ASN A 236 -2.67 -20.04 3.46
N ALA A 237 -3.20 -20.56 4.57
CA ALA A 237 -4.25 -21.56 4.55
C ALA A 237 -5.58 -20.96 4.06
N GLU A 238 -6.31 -21.70 3.22
CA GLU A 238 -7.54 -21.22 2.58
C GLU A 238 -8.72 -22.13 2.90
N TYR A 239 -9.82 -21.53 3.35
CA TYR A 239 -11.01 -22.26 3.78
C TYR A 239 -12.13 -22.28 2.72
N ASP A 240 -12.13 -21.30 1.81
CA ASP A 240 -13.12 -21.15 0.73
C ASP A 240 -12.53 -21.48 -0.64
N SER A 241 -13.33 -21.54 -1.71
CA SER A 241 -12.83 -21.79 -3.07
C SER A 241 -11.98 -20.66 -3.69
N ARG A 242 -11.74 -19.57 -2.95
CA ARG A 242 -11.02 -18.38 -3.41
C ARG A 242 -9.63 -18.28 -2.78
N LEU A 243 -8.68 -17.79 -3.56
CA LEU A 243 -7.36 -17.44 -3.05
C LEU A 243 -7.45 -16.34 -1.98
N THR A 244 -6.66 -16.48 -0.92
CA THR A 244 -6.52 -15.43 0.10
C THR A 244 -5.78 -14.21 -0.45
N GLY A 245 -6.01 -13.04 0.15
CA GLY A 245 -5.32 -11.80 -0.23
C GLY A 245 -3.80 -11.92 -0.10
N GLU A 246 -3.32 -12.63 0.92
CA GLU A 246 -1.91 -12.93 1.16
C GLU A 246 -1.29 -13.74 0.01
N ASN A 247 -1.96 -14.80 -0.44
CA ASN A 247 -1.47 -15.63 -1.55
C ASN A 247 -1.51 -14.86 -2.87
N LEU A 248 -2.56 -14.06 -3.11
CA LEU A 248 -2.64 -13.20 -4.29
C LEU A 248 -1.53 -12.14 -4.32
N ILE A 249 -1.14 -11.61 -3.15
CA ILE A 249 -0.02 -10.67 -3.05
C ILE A 249 1.29 -11.36 -3.41
N ALA A 250 1.56 -12.57 -2.93
CA ALA A 250 2.77 -13.31 -3.28
C ALA A 250 2.81 -13.69 -4.77
N LEU A 251 1.69 -14.17 -5.33
CA LEU A 251 1.59 -14.60 -6.73
C LEU A 251 1.66 -13.44 -7.73
N GLY A 252 1.13 -12.27 -7.35
CA GLY A 252 1.06 -11.08 -8.20
C GLY A 252 2.06 -9.98 -7.85
N HIS A 253 3.08 -10.26 -7.03
CA HIS A 253 3.98 -9.22 -6.51
C HIS A 253 4.76 -8.51 -7.61
N VAL A 254 5.21 -9.22 -8.65
CA VAL A 254 5.96 -8.63 -9.78
C VAL A 254 5.09 -7.60 -10.47
N ASN A 255 3.85 -7.93 -10.85
CA ASN A 255 2.94 -7.01 -11.53
C ASN A 255 2.54 -5.79 -10.68
N ARG A 256 2.78 -5.86 -9.37
CA ARG A 256 2.61 -4.74 -8.43
C ARG A 256 3.91 -3.98 -8.17
N GLY A 257 5.01 -4.35 -8.84
CA GLY A 257 6.32 -3.74 -8.64
C GLY A 257 6.88 -3.94 -7.23
N LEU A 258 6.52 -5.01 -6.51
CA LEU A 258 6.96 -5.25 -5.13
C LEU A 258 8.01 -6.36 -5.06
N ALA A 259 9.09 -6.14 -4.32
CA ALA A 259 10.11 -7.17 -4.07
C ALA A 259 9.64 -8.18 -3.01
N LEU A 260 9.67 -9.49 -3.29
CA LEU A 260 9.29 -10.53 -2.34
C LEU A 260 10.53 -10.98 -1.54
N ARG A 261 10.53 -10.64 -0.26
CA ARG A 261 11.58 -10.87 0.73
C ARG A 261 11.24 -12.10 1.56
N VAL A 262 12.08 -13.13 1.51
CA VAL A 262 11.81 -14.39 2.22
C VAL A 262 12.67 -14.46 3.49
N PHE A 263 12.04 -14.82 4.60
CA PHE A 263 12.65 -14.98 5.92
C PHE A 263 12.38 -16.38 6.46
N GLU A 264 13.41 -17.07 6.92
CA GLU A 264 13.31 -18.38 7.53
C GLU A 264 13.39 -18.26 9.06
N LEU A 265 12.46 -18.88 9.78
CA LEU A 265 12.53 -18.99 11.24
C LEU A 265 13.67 -19.92 11.65
N GLN A 266 14.53 -19.42 12.54
CA GLN A 266 15.61 -20.16 13.19
C GLN A 266 15.56 -19.92 14.70
N HIS A 267 16.35 -20.69 15.46
CA HIS A 267 16.38 -20.57 16.93
C HIS A 267 16.67 -19.14 17.42
N GLN A 268 17.51 -18.39 16.70
CA GLN A 268 17.94 -17.03 17.08
C GLN A 268 17.05 -15.90 16.50
N GLY A 269 16.04 -16.21 15.68
CA GLY A 269 15.19 -15.22 15.04
C GLY A 269 14.83 -15.60 13.60
N TYR A 270 14.82 -14.61 12.72
CA TYR A 270 14.43 -14.74 11.31
C TYR A 270 15.63 -14.46 10.42
N ARG A 271 16.16 -15.49 9.75
CA ARG A 271 17.23 -15.38 8.76
C ARG A 271 16.64 -14.86 7.45
N TYR A 272 17.18 -13.78 6.93
CA TYR A 272 16.80 -13.28 5.61
C TYR A 272 17.42 -14.15 4.51
N LEU A 273 16.61 -14.80 3.67
CA LEU A 273 17.09 -15.65 2.58
C LEU A 273 17.39 -14.87 1.31
N GLY A 274 16.81 -13.68 1.17
CA GLY A 274 16.97 -12.84 -0.01
C GLY A 274 15.66 -12.45 -0.70
N GLU A 275 15.83 -11.95 -1.92
CA GLU A 275 14.77 -11.56 -2.84
C GLU A 275 14.41 -12.69 -3.80
N PHE A 276 13.11 -12.92 -3.95
CA PHE A 276 12.56 -13.98 -4.78
C PHE A 276 11.44 -13.47 -5.69
N THR A 277 11.11 -14.27 -6.70
CA THR A 277 9.90 -14.14 -7.51
C THR A 277 9.07 -15.40 -7.42
N ALA A 278 7.74 -15.28 -7.39
CA ALA A 278 6.90 -16.42 -7.74
C ALA A 278 7.28 -16.91 -9.15
N ALA A 279 7.38 -18.22 -9.34
CA ALA A 279 7.70 -18.79 -10.65
C ALA A 279 6.63 -18.38 -11.66
N GLN A 280 7.04 -17.80 -12.78
CA GLN A 280 6.07 -17.29 -13.76
C GLN A 280 5.23 -18.39 -14.41
N LYS A 281 5.80 -19.60 -14.50
CA LYS A 281 5.14 -20.81 -14.98
C LYS A 281 4.89 -21.77 -13.83
N ASP A 282 3.65 -22.21 -13.71
CA ASP A 282 3.15 -23.09 -12.66
C ASP A 282 3.57 -22.60 -11.25
N PRO A 283 3.22 -21.37 -10.83
CA PRO A 283 3.62 -20.81 -9.54
C PRO A 283 3.11 -21.60 -8.33
N VAL A 284 2.06 -22.40 -8.49
CA VAL A 284 1.53 -23.30 -7.45
C VAL A 284 1.86 -24.74 -7.86
N GLN A 285 2.74 -25.39 -7.11
CA GLN A 285 3.15 -26.77 -7.40
C GLN A 285 2.02 -27.77 -7.12
N ARG A 286 1.38 -27.63 -5.95
CA ARG A 286 0.31 -28.51 -5.48
C ARG A 286 -0.43 -27.85 -4.32
N TRP A 287 -1.54 -28.45 -3.93
CA TRP A 287 -2.34 -28.06 -2.78
C TRP A 287 -2.21 -29.09 -1.65
N VAL A 288 -1.92 -28.62 -0.44
CA VAL A 288 -1.90 -29.46 0.77
C VAL A 288 -3.24 -29.28 1.47
N VAL A 289 -3.97 -30.38 1.67
CA VAL A 289 -5.19 -30.37 2.47
C VAL A 289 -4.82 -30.71 3.91
N SER A 290 -5.24 -29.86 4.84
CA SER A 290 -5.08 -30.08 6.27
C SER A 290 -6.43 -29.95 6.96
N GLN A 291 -6.71 -30.85 7.88
CA GLN A 291 -7.87 -30.74 8.75
C GLN A 291 -7.51 -29.90 9.98
N ARG A 292 -8.38 -28.96 10.31
CA ARG A 292 -8.25 -28.17 11.52
C ARG A 292 -9.56 -28.24 12.29
N ASP A 293 -9.49 -28.77 13.50
CA ASP A 293 -10.63 -28.80 14.39
C ASP A 293 -10.89 -27.40 14.93
N SER A 294 -12.04 -26.84 14.55
CA SER A 294 -12.57 -25.61 15.10
C SER A 294 -13.48 -25.94 16.28
N ARG A 295 -13.29 -25.25 17.40
CA ARG A 295 -14.17 -25.35 18.58
C ARG A 295 -15.63 -24.97 18.30
N TYR A 296 -15.91 -24.28 17.19
CA TYR A 296 -17.22 -23.74 16.86
C TYR A 296 -17.82 -24.27 15.56
N ALA A 297 -16.99 -24.74 14.62
CA ALA A 297 -17.42 -25.16 13.27
C ALA A 297 -17.12 -26.64 12.94
N GLY A 298 -16.67 -27.43 13.93
CA GLY A 298 -16.22 -28.80 13.71
C GLY A 298 -14.90 -28.85 12.91
N THR A 299 -14.65 -29.97 12.25
CA THR A 299 -13.45 -30.16 11.42
C THR A 299 -13.57 -29.37 10.12
N LEU A 300 -12.75 -28.33 9.99
CA LEU A 300 -12.64 -27.53 8.76
C LEU A 300 -11.49 -28.07 7.90
N ASN A 301 -11.77 -28.32 6.62
CA ASN A 301 -10.72 -28.62 5.65
C ASN A 301 -10.12 -27.30 5.16
N ALA A 302 -8.87 -27.06 5.52
CA ALA A 302 -8.08 -25.97 4.95
C ALA A 302 -7.23 -26.52 3.81
N THR A 303 -7.15 -25.80 2.69
CA THR A 303 -6.21 -26.11 1.62
C THR A 303 -5.15 -25.03 1.56
N THR A 304 -3.89 -25.41 1.54
CA THR A 304 -2.75 -24.49 1.51
C THR A 304 -1.95 -24.70 0.23
N PRO A 305 -1.67 -23.65 -0.57
CA PRO A 305 -0.88 -23.81 -1.78
C PRO A 305 0.61 -23.96 -1.44
N VAL A 306 1.31 -24.82 -2.17
CA VAL A 306 2.78 -24.88 -2.20
C VAL A 306 3.26 -23.97 -3.32
N LEU A 307 3.78 -22.80 -2.95
CA LEU A 307 4.26 -21.78 -3.87
C LEU A 307 5.71 -22.09 -4.32
N ARG A 308 5.95 -21.96 -5.62
CA ARG A 308 7.28 -22.07 -6.25
C ARG A 308 7.91 -20.69 -6.31
N LEU A 309 9.01 -20.49 -5.60
CA LEU A 309 9.75 -19.22 -5.61
C LEU A 309 11.15 -19.40 -6.21
N GLN A 310 11.53 -18.47 -7.08
CA GLN A 310 12.83 -18.42 -7.74
C GLN A 310 13.65 -17.25 -7.15
N PRO A 311 14.91 -17.46 -6.75
CA PRO A 311 15.79 -16.41 -6.27
C PRO A 311 16.13 -15.48 -7.43
N ILE A 312 16.20 -14.18 -7.13
CA ILE A 312 16.78 -13.21 -8.08
C ILE A 312 18.29 -13.29 -7.95
N ALA A 313 18.98 -13.46 -9.09
CA ALA A 313 20.43 -13.62 -9.14
C ALA A 313 21.16 -12.50 -8.37
N GLY A 314 22.14 -12.87 -7.55
CA GLY A 314 22.92 -11.94 -6.72
C GLY A 314 22.20 -11.35 -5.50
N ARG A 315 20.89 -11.61 -5.31
CA ARG A 315 20.07 -11.01 -4.23
C ARG A 315 19.47 -12.02 -3.26
N ALA A 316 19.81 -13.29 -3.43
CA ALA A 316 19.40 -14.36 -2.53
C ALA A 316 20.50 -15.39 -2.38
N LEU A 317 20.44 -16.12 -1.26
CA LEU A 317 21.38 -17.20 -1.00
C LEU A 317 21.20 -18.31 -2.03
N SER A 318 22.18 -18.49 -2.92
CA SER A 318 22.33 -19.70 -3.71
C SER A 318 22.70 -20.83 -2.74
N GLY A 319 21.93 -21.91 -2.74
CA GLY A 319 22.02 -22.93 -1.69
C GLY A 319 23.44 -23.46 -1.42
N ALA A 320 23.66 -23.79 -0.14
CA ALA A 320 24.85 -24.41 0.48
C ALA A 320 25.99 -23.49 0.94
N GLU A 321 25.74 -22.19 1.16
CA GLU A 321 26.64 -21.45 2.05
C GLU A 321 26.35 -21.80 3.52
N ASP A 322 27.34 -22.50 4.05
CA ASP A 322 27.35 -23.20 5.33
C ASP A 322 27.06 -22.32 6.54
N SER A 323 26.62 -23.01 7.58
CA SER A 323 26.32 -22.58 8.95
C SER A 323 27.49 -21.90 9.69
N LYS A 324 28.14 -20.89 9.11
CA LYS A 324 28.93 -19.94 9.89
C LYS A 324 27.96 -18.99 10.59
N SER A 325 28.31 -18.59 11.81
CA SER A 325 27.52 -17.70 12.67
C SER A 325 27.01 -16.50 11.86
N ALA A 326 25.74 -16.57 11.45
CA ALA A 326 25.08 -15.48 10.76
C ALA A 326 24.96 -14.30 11.74
N PRO A 327 25.47 -13.11 11.41
CA PRO A 327 25.43 -11.99 12.32
C PRO A 327 23.98 -11.64 12.63
N THR A 328 23.65 -11.62 13.91
CA THR A 328 22.37 -11.07 14.37
C THR A 328 22.47 -9.56 14.32
N ILE A 329 21.63 -8.94 13.51
CA ILE A 329 21.58 -7.49 13.36
C ILE A 329 20.49 -6.90 14.26
N ARG A 330 20.68 -5.64 14.69
CA ARG A 330 19.58 -4.84 15.22
C ARG A 330 19.16 -3.81 14.20
N LEU A 331 17.86 -3.75 13.94
CA LEU A 331 17.27 -2.75 13.07
C LEU A 331 16.87 -1.54 13.91
N SER A 332 17.36 -0.37 13.51
CA SER A 332 17.03 0.90 14.14
C SER A 332 16.46 1.86 13.11
N LEU A 333 15.62 2.80 13.55
CA LEU A 333 15.09 3.86 12.69
C LEU A 333 16.17 4.88 12.28
N LYS A 334 17.31 4.93 12.99
CA LYS A 334 18.53 5.57 12.49
C LYS A 334 19.15 4.59 11.51
N HIS A 335 19.26 4.97 10.25
CA HIS A 335 19.82 4.16 9.15
C HIS A 335 21.29 3.82 9.35
N THR A 336 21.56 2.89 10.27
CA THR A 336 22.87 2.26 10.43
C THR A 336 22.62 0.88 11.03
N VAL A 337 22.84 -0.15 10.23
CA VAL A 337 22.88 -1.54 10.72
C VAL A 337 24.09 -1.64 11.63
N THR A 338 23.87 -1.68 12.95
CA THR A 338 24.93 -1.95 13.90
C THR A 338 25.09 -3.46 14.01
N VAL A 339 26.15 -3.98 13.40
CA VAL A 339 26.60 -5.36 13.67
C VAL A 339 27.03 -5.40 15.13
N ALA A 340 26.37 -6.23 15.94
CA ALA A 340 26.81 -6.47 17.31
C ALA A 340 28.14 -7.25 17.26
N ARG A 341 29.28 -6.53 17.30
CA ARG A 341 30.61 -7.15 17.39
C ARG A 341 30.85 -7.64 18.81
N THR A 342 31.33 -8.89 18.91
CA THR A 342 31.90 -9.48 20.12
C THR A 342 33.10 -8.66 20.61
N GLU A 343 33.18 -8.47 21.91
CA GLU A 343 34.17 -7.66 22.62
C GLU A 343 35.61 -8.15 22.39
N ASN A 344 36.43 -7.31 21.74
CA ASN A 344 37.91 -7.18 21.80
C ASN A 344 38.52 -6.94 20.40
N GLU A 345 38.87 -5.68 20.09
CA GLU A 345 40.13 -5.22 19.44
C GLU A 345 40.01 -3.76 18.90
N PRO A 346 41.14 -3.03 18.69
CA PRO A 346 41.25 -1.60 18.97
C PRO A 346 40.84 -0.65 17.83
N LYS A 347 40.61 0.62 18.23
CA LYS A 347 40.18 1.78 17.41
C LYS A 347 41.14 2.08 16.24
N PRO A 348 40.66 2.29 15.01
CA PRO A 348 41.44 2.93 13.96
C PRO A 348 41.22 4.45 13.90
N ASP A 349 42.26 5.09 13.37
CA ASP A 349 42.66 6.50 13.35
C ASP A 349 41.90 7.37 12.34
N ASP A 350 41.84 8.68 12.60
CA ASP A 350 41.20 9.71 11.77
C ASP A 350 42.07 10.07 10.55
N GLY A 351 41.51 10.04 9.33
CA GLY A 351 42.24 10.50 8.14
C GLY A 351 41.53 10.44 6.78
N GLY A 352 40.61 11.38 6.52
CA GLY A 352 40.29 11.94 5.18
C GLY A 352 39.18 11.27 4.32
N PRO A 353 38.72 11.93 3.23
CA PRO A 353 37.90 13.17 3.21
C PRO A 353 36.56 12.99 2.46
N GLY A 354 35.52 13.74 2.87
CA GLY A 354 34.23 13.79 2.14
C GLY A 354 33.03 14.42 2.86
N ILE A 355 33.22 15.36 3.81
CA ILE A 355 32.16 15.88 4.72
C ILE A 355 31.86 17.38 4.45
N ASP A 356 32.22 17.92 3.29
CA ASP A 356 32.13 19.38 3.07
C ASP A 356 30.80 19.86 2.43
N ASP A 357 30.00 18.97 1.83
CA ASP A 357 28.74 19.37 1.16
C ASP A 357 27.50 19.29 2.10
N GLU A 358 27.50 18.32 3.01
CA GLU A 358 26.42 18.11 3.98
C GLU A 358 26.42 19.21 5.06
N THR A 359 27.60 19.58 5.56
CA THR A 359 27.80 20.66 6.55
C THR A 359 27.39 22.03 5.99
N ALA A 360 27.60 22.26 4.69
CA ALA A 360 27.20 23.49 4.01
C ALA A 360 25.68 23.58 3.81
N MET A 361 25.02 22.45 3.50
CA MET A 361 23.57 22.37 3.38
C MET A 361 22.89 22.53 4.76
N ILE A 362 23.48 21.93 5.81
CA ILE A 362 23.08 22.09 7.21
C ILE A 362 23.22 23.55 7.64
N HIS A 363 24.32 24.24 7.31
CA HIS A 363 24.48 25.66 7.64
C HIS A 363 23.47 26.57 6.92
N ARG A 364 23.10 26.26 5.66
CA ARG A 364 22.04 26.99 4.94
C ARG A 364 20.66 26.74 5.54
N LEU A 365 20.39 25.52 6.00
CA LEU A 365 19.14 25.16 6.66
C LEU A 365 19.05 25.76 8.08
N HIS A 366 20.17 25.77 8.82
CA HIS A 366 20.31 26.42 10.13
C HIS A 366 20.13 27.95 10.03
N ALA A 367 20.55 28.54 8.91
CA ALA A 367 20.28 29.95 8.59
C ALA A 367 18.80 30.21 8.25
N PHE A 368 18.09 29.23 7.68
CA PHE A 368 16.65 29.30 7.41
C PHE A 368 15.82 29.14 8.69
N LEU A 369 16.27 28.28 9.61
CA LEU A 369 15.65 28.01 10.93
C LEU A 369 15.87 29.13 11.96
N LYS A 370 16.80 30.07 11.73
CA LYS A 370 16.98 31.27 12.56
C LYS A 370 15.76 32.22 12.59
N ARG A 371 14.68 31.89 11.86
CA ARG A 371 13.40 32.60 11.91
C ARG A 371 12.43 32.04 12.95
N ASP A 372 12.73 30.88 13.54
CA ASP A 372 11.87 30.22 14.52
C ASP A 372 12.73 29.49 15.56
N THR A 373 13.04 30.20 16.65
CA THR A 373 14.03 29.81 17.68
C THR A 373 13.66 28.52 18.42
N ASP A 374 12.38 28.17 18.40
CA ASP A 374 11.80 27.09 19.19
C ASP A 374 11.89 25.72 18.50
N ALA A 375 11.90 25.71 17.17
CA ALA A 375 12.08 24.49 16.37
C ALA A 375 13.51 23.92 16.45
N VAL A 376 14.53 24.76 16.73
CA VAL A 376 15.94 24.37 16.74
C VAL A 376 16.28 23.46 17.92
N SER A 377 15.72 23.73 19.10
CA SER A 377 15.95 22.94 20.31
C SER A 377 15.33 21.54 20.21
N ALA A 378 14.15 21.45 19.59
CA ALA A 378 13.41 20.21 19.37
C ALA A 378 14.09 19.24 18.41
N VAL A 379 14.61 19.81 17.32
CA VAL A 379 15.30 19.09 16.23
C VAL A 379 16.69 18.62 16.69
N SER A 380 17.34 19.33 17.60
CA SER A 380 18.68 19.01 18.12
C SER A 380 18.71 17.80 19.09
N ALA A 381 17.56 17.43 19.69
CA ALA A 381 17.45 16.29 20.60
C ALA A 381 17.15 14.95 19.88
N LEU A 382 16.63 15.03 18.66
CA LEU A 382 16.42 13.90 17.77
C LEU A 382 17.72 13.70 16.94
N GLY A 383 18.10 12.46 16.65
CA GLY A 383 19.23 12.25 15.72
C GLY A 383 18.88 12.79 14.33
N ASP A 384 19.87 13.33 13.62
CA ASP A 384 19.73 14.15 12.40
C ASP A 384 18.68 13.66 11.39
N ALA A 385 18.62 12.36 11.11
CA ALA A 385 17.65 11.77 10.18
C ALA A 385 16.19 11.75 10.68
N GLN A 386 15.99 11.56 11.99
CA GLN A 386 14.66 11.51 12.60
C GLN A 386 14.06 12.91 12.73
N SER A 387 14.91 13.91 12.96
CA SER A 387 14.55 15.33 12.92
C SER A 387 14.14 15.75 11.51
N MET A 388 14.90 15.33 10.49
CA MET A 388 14.58 15.60 9.08
C MET A 388 13.24 14.96 8.66
N ALA A 389 13.01 13.69 9.00
CA ALA A 389 11.75 13.01 8.69
C ALA A 389 10.54 13.68 9.38
N ALA A 390 10.70 14.12 10.63
CA ALA A 390 9.65 14.86 11.34
C ALA A 390 9.35 16.21 10.67
N LEU A 391 10.37 16.94 10.24
CA LEU A 391 10.23 18.21 9.52
C LEU A 391 9.55 18.04 8.16
N ILE A 392 9.91 17.00 7.39
CA ILE A 392 9.27 16.68 6.12
C ILE A 392 7.78 16.35 6.35
N GLN A 393 7.46 15.57 7.38
CA GLN A 393 6.07 15.25 7.72
C GLN A 393 5.28 16.49 8.15
N LEU A 394 5.88 17.39 8.93
CA LEU A 394 5.26 18.64 9.34
C LEU A 394 4.97 19.54 8.12
N ALA A 395 5.97 19.75 7.25
CA ALA A 395 5.81 20.55 6.04
C ALA A 395 4.74 19.96 5.10
N ARG A 396 4.67 18.63 5.02
CA ARG A 396 3.61 17.93 4.28
C ARG A 396 2.24 18.20 4.89
N ARG A 397 2.06 18.03 6.21
CA ARG A 397 0.78 18.27 6.90
C ARG A 397 0.30 19.72 6.75
N GLN A 398 1.23 20.69 6.77
CA GLN A 398 0.90 22.10 6.53
C GLN A 398 0.42 22.33 5.09
N ARG A 399 1.08 21.75 4.08
CA ARG A 399 0.64 21.84 2.69
C ARG A 399 -0.73 21.19 2.48
N ASP A 400 -0.90 19.99 3.02
CA ASP A 400 -2.12 19.20 2.99
C ASP A 400 -3.31 19.98 3.60
N LEU A 401 -3.10 20.67 4.74
CA LEU A 401 -4.11 21.57 5.34
C LEU A 401 -4.44 22.78 4.47
N ALA A 402 -3.43 23.42 3.87
CA ALA A 402 -3.65 24.57 3.01
C ALA A 402 -4.48 24.20 1.78
N GLU A 403 -4.23 23.02 1.19
CA GLU A 403 -5.02 22.47 0.10
C GLU A 403 -6.46 22.16 0.54
N LEU A 404 -6.64 21.48 1.68
CA LEU A 404 -7.96 21.19 2.25
C LEU A 404 -8.79 22.45 2.44
N ARG A 405 -8.18 23.50 2.99
CA ARG A 405 -8.83 24.79 3.20
C ARG A 405 -9.27 25.44 1.89
N SER A 406 -8.42 25.41 0.86
CA SER A 406 -8.76 25.98 -0.46
C SER A 406 -9.99 25.32 -1.10
N ILE A 407 -10.20 24.02 -0.86
CA ILE A 407 -11.37 23.29 -1.36
C ILE A 407 -12.59 23.57 -0.49
N ILE A 408 -12.47 23.56 0.84
CA ILE A 408 -13.61 23.77 1.75
C ILE A 408 -14.20 25.17 1.61
N ASP A 409 -13.36 26.19 1.41
CA ASP A 409 -13.81 27.57 1.26
C ASP A 409 -14.55 27.81 -0.08
N SER A 410 -14.48 26.84 -1.02
CA SER A 410 -15.22 26.90 -2.29
C SER A 410 -16.69 26.47 -2.11
N PRO A 411 -17.67 27.32 -2.50
CA PRO A 411 -19.09 26.98 -2.48
C PRO A 411 -19.44 25.78 -3.38
N ASP A 412 -18.64 25.52 -4.42
CA ASP A 412 -18.85 24.44 -5.40
C ASP A 412 -18.15 23.12 -5.01
N SER A 413 -17.57 23.06 -3.81
CA SER A 413 -16.91 21.85 -3.30
C SER A 413 -17.84 20.64 -3.29
N LEU A 414 -17.42 19.56 -3.94
CA LEU A 414 -18.14 18.30 -3.95
C LEU A 414 -17.71 17.44 -2.77
N GLU A 415 -18.64 16.61 -2.27
CA GLU A 415 -18.38 15.64 -1.20
C GLU A 415 -17.23 14.68 -1.59
N ALA A 416 -17.18 14.26 -2.86
CA ALA A 416 -16.14 13.38 -3.38
C ALA A 416 -14.73 13.98 -3.32
N ASP A 417 -14.59 15.29 -3.56
CA ASP A 417 -13.30 15.99 -3.51
C ASP A 417 -12.78 16.06 -2.06
N LEU A 418 -13.68 16.39 -1.14
CA LEU A 418 -13.40 16.41 0.30
C LEU A 418 -13.04 15.00 0.81
N GLN A 419 -13.77 13.97 0.37
CA GLN A 419 -13.47 12.58 0.71
C GLN A 419 -12.09 12.15 0.23
N LYS A 420 -11.74 12.45 -1.04
CA LYS A 420 -10.45 12.10 -1.62
C LYS A 420 -9.29 12.69 -0.81
N LEU A 421 -9.43 13.94 -0.40
CA LEU A 421 -8.36 14.66 0.28
C LEU A 421 -8.25 14.28 1.77
N VAL A 422 -9.37 14.23 2.49
CA VAL A 422 -9.41 13.89 3.93
C VAL A 422 -9.00 12.43 4.19
N GLN A 423 -9.23 11.50 3.24
CA GLN A 423 -8.75 10.12 3.34
C GLN A 423 -7.22 10.00 3.47
N GLY A 424 -6.47 10.95 2.91
CA GLY A 424 -5.02 11.05 3.06
C GLY A 424 -4.58 11.61 4.42
N MET A 425 -5.51 12.14 5.20
CA MET A 425 -5.24 12.91 6.42
C MET A 425 -5.93 12.36 7.69
N PRO A 426 -5.79 11.06 8.05
CA PRO A 426 -6.39 10.51 9.29
C PRO A 426 -5.99 11.26 10.57
N TRP A 427 -4.84 11.95 10.54
CA TRP A 427 -4.33 12.73 11.66
C TRP A 427 -5.21 13.92 12.04
N LEU A 428 -6.13 14.37 11.18
CA LEU A 428 -7.11 15.43 11.49
C LEU A 428 -8.04 15.08 12.66
N PHE A 429 -8.22 13.78 12.96
CA PHE A 429 -9.17 13.31 13.97
C PHE A 429 -8.54 13.09 15.36
N GLY A 430 -7.36 13.66 15.62
CA GLY A 430 -6.84 13.85 16.99
C GLY A 430 -6.38 12.58 17.72
N GLY A 431 -5.83 11.59 17.01
CA GLY A 431 -5.29 10.37 17.62
C GLY A 431 -4.22 9.67 16.78
N GLU A 432 -3.40 8.84 17.43
CA GLU A 432 -2.53 7.90 16.73
C GLU A 432 -3.38 6.77 16.14
N PHE A 433 -3.79 6.90 14.88
CA PHE A 433 -4.43 5.79 14.19
C PHE A 433 -3.35 4.80 13.73
N LEU A 434 -3.61 3.50 13.87
CA LEU A 434 -2.70 2.49 13.34
C LEU A 434 -2.58 2.68 11.82
N SER A 435 -1.40 3.12 11.38
CA SER A 435 -1.12 3.41 9.97
C SER A 435 -1.39 2.16 9.11
N ARG A 436 -2.32 2.31 8.16
CA ARG A 436 -2.93 1.28 7.27
C ARG A 436 -4.14 0.48 7.80
N SER A 437 -4.86 1.01 8.78
CA SER A 437 -6.11 0.40 9.23
C SER A 437 -7.38 0.93 8.58
N ALA A 438 -7.28 1.82 7.56
CA ALA A 438 -8.40 2.26 6.73
C ALA A 438 -8.97 1.09 5.91
N ARG A 439 -9.69 0.18 6.56
CA ARG A 439 -10.32 -0.96 5.92
C ARG A 439 -11.70 -0.54 5.42
N ARG A 440 -11.82 -0.28 4.11
CA ARG A 440 -13.13 -0.30 3.45
C ARG A 440 -13.61 -1.76 3.47
N ASN A 441 -14.80 -2.03 4.00
CA ASN A 441 -15.46 -3.35 4.14
C ASN A 441 -15.28 -4.06 5.49
N LEU A 442 -15.73 -3.44 6.58
CA LEU A 442 -16.04 -4.19 7.81
C LEU A 442 -17.45 -4.78 7.78
N THR A 443 -18.37 -4.22 6.99
CA THR A 443 -19.74 -4.71 6.84
C THR A 443 -20.05 -5.05 5.37
N THR A 444 -21.09 -5.88 5.15
CA THR A 444 -21.48 -6.39 3.82
C THR A 444 -22.35 -5.45 2.98
N ARG A 445 -22.89 -4.35 3.53
CA ARG A 445 -23.97 -3.60 2.87
C ARG A 445 -23.76 -2.09 2.71
N ASP A 446 -22.88 -1.44 3.47
CA ASP A 446 -22.71 0.01 3.40
C ASP A 446 -21.27 0.41 3.78
N GLN A 447 -20.62 1.26 2.96
CA GLN A 447 -19.25 1.73 3.19
C GLN A 447 -19.24 3.05 3.96
N LEU A 448 -18.52 3.09 5.08
CA LEU A 448 -18.06 4.33 5.71
C LEU A 448 -16.98 4.97 4.84
N ASP A 449 -16.96 6.30 4.76
CA ASP A 449 -15.94 7.04 4.01
C ASP A 449 -14.53 6.79 4.53
N MET A 450 -14.40 6.67 5.86
CA MET A 450 -13.17 6.22 6.51
C MET A 450 -13.49 5.27 7.66
N SER A 451 -12.69 4.22 7.81
CA SER A 451 -12.76 3.28 8.94
C SER A 451 -11.40 3.19 9.59
N LEU A 452 -11.15 3.97 10.62
CA LEU A 452 -9.85 4.04 11.30
C LEU A 452 -9.82 3.06 12.49
N ILE A 453 -8.64 2.55 12.83
CA ILE A 453 -8.45 1.71 14.03
C ILE A 453 -7.52 2.46 14.98
N ARG A 454 -8.00 2.66 16.21
CA ARG A 454 -7.23 3.26 17.30
C ARG A 454 -6.22 2.24 17.87
N PRO A 455 -5.20 2.68 18.64
CA PRO A 455 -4.19 1.77 19.20
C PRO A 455 -4.79 0.73 20.15
N ASP A 456 -5.92 1.05 20.77
CA ASP A 456 -6.68 0.15 21.64
C ASP A 456 -7.55 -0.87 20.88
N GLY A 457 -7.46 -0.89 19.55
CA GLY A 457 -8.20 -1.81 18.67
C GLY A 457 -9.65 -1.40 18.39
N SER A 458 -10.12 -0.27 18.92
CA SER A 458 -11.48 0.22 18.64
C SER A 458 -11.58 0.88 17.25
N ILE A 459 -12.76 0.77 16.64
CA ILE A 459 -13.05 1.40 15.34
C ILE A 459 -13.46 2.86 15.56
N HIS A 460 -12.89 3.75 14.73
CA HIS A 460 -13.35 5.11 14.54
C HIS A 460 -13.75 5.31 13.09
N GLY A 461 -15.04 5.26 12.81
CA GLY A 461 -15.59 5.60 11.51
C GLY A 461 -15.60 7.11 11.29
N VAL A 462 -15.53 7.51 10.03
CA VAL A 462 -15.77 8.89 9.61
C VAL A 462 -16.76 8.85 8.45
N GLU A 463 -17.78 9.70 8.55
CA GLU A 463 -18.74 9.98 7.49
C GLU A 463 -18.56 11.44 7.08
N LEU A 464 -18.27 11.69 5.81
CA LEU A 464 -17.98 13.02 5.28
C LEU A 464 -19.18 13.48 4.45
N LYS A 465 -19.64 14.70 4.71
CA LYS A 465 -20.66 15.39 3.90
C LYS A 465 -20.08 16.66 3.30
N LYS A 466 -20.83 17.28 2.38
CA LYS A 466 -20.44 18.56 1.77
C LYS A 466 -20.20 19.69 2.79
N ALA A 467 -19.31 20.61 2.44
CA ALA A 467 -19.03 21.81 3.24
C ALA A 467 -20.13 22.89 3.08
N ASN A 468 -20.63 23.09 1.86
CA ASN A 468 -21.66 24.09 1.59
C ASN A 468 -23.08 23.57 1.94
N ILE A 469 -23.56 23.97 3.12
CA ILE A 469 -24.91 23.66 3.61
C ILE A 469 -25.54 24.92 4.21
N GLU A 470 -26.31 25.63 3.40
CA GLU A 470 -27.08 26.82 3.79
C GLU A 470 -27.90 26.62 5.07
N ASN A 471 -28.63 25.51 5.13
CA ASN A 471 -29.56 25.19 6.19
C ASN A 471 -28.97 24.24 7.25
N LEU A 472 -27.66 24.36 7.54
CA LEU A 472 -26.98 23.52 8.53
C LEU A 472 -27.57 23.72 9.93
N ILE A 473 -27.87 24.97 10.28
CA ILE A 473 -28.58 25.38 11.49
C ILE A 473 -29.85 26.11 11.08
N ARG A 474 -30.93 25.92 11.84
CA ARG A 474 -32.21 26.58 11.62
C ARG A 474 -32.67 27.28 12.88
N ARG A 475 -33.22 28.48 12.73
CA ARG A 475 -33.88 29.20 13.81
C ARG A 475 -35.31 28.68 14.00
N ARG A 476 -35.69 28.44 15.25
CA ARG A 476 -37.05 28.06 15.68
C ARG A 476 -37.42 28.93 16.86
N GLY A 477 -38.16 30.01 16.60
CA GLY A 477 -38.46 31.01 17.63
C GLY A 477 -37.17 31.63 18.20
N SER A 478 -36.93 31.48 19.50
CA SER A 478 -35.75 31.99 20.20
C SER A 478 -34.55 31.03 20.23
N TYR A 479 -34.69 29.80 19.74
CA TYR A 479 -33.66 28.78 19.81
C TYR A 479 -33.18 28.32 18.42
N PHE A 480 -31.98 27.77 18.40
CA PHE A 480 -31.36 27.20 17.20
C PHE A 480 -31.38 25.68 17.28
N VAL A 481 -31.63 25.04 16.14
CA VAL A 481 -31.64 23.58 16.00
C VAL A 481 -30.83 23.19 14.78
N VAL A 482 -30.29 21.97 14.78
CA VAL A 482 -29.61 21.43 13.60
C VAL A 482 -30.59 21.19 12.45
N GLY A 483 -30.10 21.36 11.23
CA GLY A 483 -30.85 21.15 10.01
C GLY A 483 -31.09 19.67 9.69
N ALA A 484 -31.93 19.42 8.70
CA ALA A 484 -32.26 18.05 8.27
C ALA A 484 -31.02 17.28 7.79
N GLN A 485 -30.09 17.94 7.09
CA GLN A 485 -28.87 17.31 6.57
C GLN A 485 -27.99 16.74 7.68
N VAL A 486 -27.89 17.42 8.83
CA VAL A 486 -27.15 16.93 10.00
C VAL A 486 -27.83 15.67 10.56
N ASN A 487 -29.15 15.71 10.73
CA ASN A 487 -29.91 14.54 11.22
C ASN A 487 -29.82 13.35 10.26
N TYR A 488 -29.87 13.56 8.95
CA TYR A 488 -29.70 12.49 7.96
C TYR A 488 -28.33 11.85 8.05
N ALA A 489 -27.26 12.66 8.14
CA ALA A 489 -25.90 12.15 8.27
C ALA A 489 -25.69 11.37 9.58
N VAL A 490 -26.27 11.85 10.69
CA VAL A 490 -26.25 11.11 11.97
C VAL A 490 -27.07 9.82 11.91
N GLY A 491 -28.24 9.83 11.26
CA GLY A 491 -29.03 8.62 11.03
C GLY A 491 -28.26 7.58 10.21
N GLN A 492 -27.52 8.03 9.19
CA GLN A 492 -26.63 7.18 8.42
C GLN A 492 -25.51 6.58 9.31
N ALA A 493 -24.85 7.40 10.14
CA ALA A 493 -23.88 6.96 11.13
C ALA A 493 -24.45 5.88 12.09
N PHE A 494 -25.68 6.06 12.57
CA PHE A 494 -26.33 5.06 13.41
C PHE A 494 -26.60 3.74 12.69
N ASN A 495 -27.00 3.78 11.42
CA ASN A 495 -27.19 2.56 10.63
C ASN A 495 -25.88 1.80 10.45
N TYR A 496 -24.75 2.49 10.26
CA TYR A 496 -23.43 1.85 10.24
C TYR A 496 -23.08 1.20 11.58
N LEU A 497 -23.30 1.89 12.71
CA LEU A 497 -23.05 1.33 14.04
C LEU A 497 -23.92 0.09 14.30
N ALA A 498 -25.21 0.14 13.94
CA ALA A 498 -26.10 -1.01 14.05
C ALA A 498 -25.59 -2.19 13.22
N SER A 499 -25.18 -1.95 11.98
CA SER A 499 -24.61 -2.99 11.11
C SER A 499 -23.32 -3.59 11.68
N LEU A 500 -22.44 -2.76 12.25
CA LEU A 500 -21.22 -3.22 12.92
C LEU A 500 -21.52 -4.08 14.15
N ASP A 501 -22.55 -3.73 14.92
CA ASP A 501 -22.97 -4.47 16.10
C ASP A 501 -23.63 -5.82 15.71
N GLU A 502 -24.49 -5.83 14.68
CA GLU A 502 -25.14 -7.04 14.15
C GLU A 502 -24.15 -8.04 13.55
N GLN A 503 -23.10 -7.54 12.89
CA GLN A 503 -22.09 -8.38 12.24
C GLN A 503 -20.87 -8.63 13.15
N ARG A 504 -20.95 -8.26 14.43
CA ARG A 504 -19.83 -8.26 15.36
C ARG A 504 -19.09 -9.60 15.42
N ASP A 505 -19.79 -10.72 15.59
CA ASP A 505 -19.13 -12.02 15.78
C ASP A 505 -18.34 -12.42 14.53
N ARG A 506 -18.89 -12.10 13.35
CA ARG A 506 -18.19 -12.27 12.08
C ARG A 506 -16.97 -11.34 11.99
N ILE A 507 -17.12 -10.06 12.29
CA ILE A 507 -16.02 -9.08 12.21
C ILE A 507 -14.89 -9.45 13.19
N LEU A 508 -15.24 -9.89 14.39
CA LEU A 508 -14.30 -10.35 15.39
C LEU A 508 -13.58 -11.63 14.94
N SER A 509 -14.30 -12.59 14.34
CA SER A 509 -13.72 -13.82 13.80
C SER A 509 -12.79 -13.55 12.60
N ASP A 510 -13.26 -12.79 11.62
CA ASP A 510 -12.58 -12.57 10.35
C ASP A 510 -11.39 -11.61 10.50
N PHE A 511 -11.52 -10.62 11.40
CA PHE A 511 -10.59 -9.50 11.48
C PHE A 511 -9.94 -9.29 12.85
N ASN A 512 -10.38 -10.00 13.89
CA ASN A 512 -9.95 -9.80 15.28
C ASN A 512 -10.11 -8.34 15.75
N ILE A 513 -11.21 -7.71 15.37
CA ILE A 513 -11.59 -6.34 15.75
C ILE A 513 -12.89 -6.40 16.55
N ASP A 514 -12.94 -5.79 17.73
CA ASP A 514 -14.17 -5.67 18.51
C ASP A 514 -14.90 -4.37 18.18
N CYS A 515 -16.08 -4.50 17.56
CA CYS A 515 -16.93 -3.38 17.15
C CYS A 515 -17.71 -2.72 18.28
N ARG A 516 -17.77 -3.32 19.49
CA ARG A 516 -18.56 -2.77 20.61
C ARG A 516 -18.19 -1.34 20.99
N ARG A 517 -16.92 -0.98 20.82
CA ARG A 517 -16.38 0.36 21.10
C ARG A 517 -16.28 1.24 19.84
N ALA A 518 -16.93 0.83 18.74
CA ALA A 518 -16.97 1.62 17.52
C ALA A 518 -17.65 2.97 17.78
N SER A 519 -17.07 4.02 17.21
CA SER A 519 -17.56 5.39 17.23
C SER A 519 -17.48 5.99 15.83
N ILE A 520 -18.32 6.96 15.49
CA ILE A 520 -18.31 7.61 14.17
C ILE A 520 -18.27 9.12 14.32
N THR A 521 -17.36 9.78 13.60
CA THR A 521 -17.39 11.24 13.43
C THR A 521 -18.08 11.58 12.12
N VAL A 522 -19.14 12.37 12.18
CA VAL A 522 -19.78 12.98 11.01
C VAL A 522 -19.13 14.35 10.81
N VAL A 523 -18.45 14.55 9.68
CA VAL A 523 -17.91 15.86 9.28
C VAL A 523 -18.88 16.49 8.28
N VAL A 524 -19.47 17.63 8.65
CA VAL A 524 -20.56 18.22 7.86
C VAL A 524 -20.61 19.73 8.01
N GLY A 525 -20.71 20.42 6.88
CA GLY A 525 -20.92 21.87 6.85
C GLY A 525 -19.72 22.71 7.26
N HIS A 526 -19.80 24.00 6.93
CA HIS A 526 -18.84 25.02 7.32
C HIS A 526 -19.59 26.28 7.77
N SER A 527 -19.13 26.95 8.83
CA SER A 527 -19.90 28.05 9.45
C SER A 527 -20.16 29.24 8.51
N SER A 528 -19.26 29.52 7.56
CA SER A 528 -19.43 30.63 6.60
C SER A 528 -20.58 30.45 5.61
N PHE A 529 -21.05 29.22 5.39
CA PHE A 529 -22.13 28.93 4.45
C PHE A 529 -23.51 28.89 5.12
N VAL A 530 -23.59 29.02 6.45
CA VAL A 530 -24.87 28.95 7.17
C VAL A 530 -25.65 30.24 6.93
N SER A 531 -26.86 30.11 6.38
CA SER A 531 -27.71 31.24 5.98
C SER A 531 -28.63 31.75 7.10
N ALA A 532 -28.65 31.07 8.26
CA ALA A 532 -29.41 31.54 9.41
C ALA A 532 -28.79 32.82 9.99
N ASP A 533 -29.62 33.73 10.49
CA ASP A 533 -29.19 34.92 11.23
C ASP A 533 -28.63 34.52 12.61
N CYS A 534 -27.45 33.90 12.59
CA CYS A 534 -26.70 33.49 13.76
C CYS A 534 -25.20 33.66 13.55
N ASP A 535 -24.48 33.96 14.64
CA ASP A 535 -23.04 34.05 14.61
C ASP A 535 -22.37 32.66 14.69
N ARG A 536 -21.07 32.59 14.38
CA ARG A 536 -20.28 31.35 14.46
C ARG A 536 -20.35 30.70 15.85
N LYS A 537 -20.44 31.50 16.92
CA LYS A 537 -20.46 31.00 18.29
C LYS A 537 -21.77 30.25 18.56
N GLN A 538 -22.91 30.81 18.14
CA GLN A 538 -24.23 30.19 18.24
C GLN A 538 -24.32 28.90 17.41
N ILE A 539 -23.72 28.87 16.22
CA ILE A 539 -23.61 27.66 15.39
C ILE A 539 -22.86 26.57 16.16
N LEU A 540 -21.67 26.87 16.68
CA LEU A 540 -20.84 25.94 17.43
C LEU A 540 -21.52 25.45 18.72
N GLU A 541 -22.21 26.34 19.43
CA GLU A 541 -22.97 26.01 20.65
C GLU A 541 -24.16 25.08 20.34
N THR A 542 -24.83 25.30 19.20
CA THR A 542 -25.92 24.43 18.73
C THR A 542 -25.40 23.03 18.42
N ILE A 543 -24.28 22.91 17.70
CA ILE A 543 -23.64 21.61 17.41
C ILE A 543 -23.14 20.94 18.70
N ARG A 544 -22.58 21.70 19.64
CA ARG A 544 -22.12 21.17 20.94
C ARG A 544 -23.28 20.62 21.77
N THR A 545 -24.39 21.35 21.83
CA THR A 545 -25.63 20.91 22.49
C THR A 545 -26.22 19.70 21.79
N TYR A 546 -26.13 19.64 20.46
CA TYR A 546 -26.56 18.47 19.70
C TYR A 546 -25.67 17.24 20.00
N ASN A 547 -24.35 17.41 20.10
CA ASN A 547 -23.45 16.31 20.47
C ASN A 547 -23.64 15.82 21.91
N SER A 548 -24.17 16.63 22.83
CA SER A 548 -24.26 16.26 24.25
C SER A 548 -25.19 15.08 24.54
N HIS A 549 -26.06 14.71 23.60
CA HIS A 549 -26.94 13.54 23.72
C HIS A 549 -26.56 12.39 22.76
N LEU A 550 -25.47 12.52 21.98
CA LEU A 550 -24.95 11.47 21.12
C LEU A 550 -23.80 10.73 21.83
N THR A 551 -23.87 9.41 21.93
CA THR A 551 -22.93 8.61 22.74
C THR A 551 -21.81 7.95 21.93
N ARG A 552 -22.11 7.51 20.70
CA ARG A 552 -21.15 6.85 19.78
C ARG A 552 -20.98 7.59 18.45
N VAL A 553 -21.70 8.69 18.25
CA VAL A 553 -21.62 9.55 17.07
C VAL A 553 -21.25 10.95 17.53
N SER A 554 -20.37 11.63 16.81
CA SER A 554 -20.05 13.04 17.04
C SER A 554 -20.10 13.82 15.75
N VAL A 555 -20.73 14.99 15.76
CA VAL A 555 -20.80 15.91 14.62
C VAL A 555 -19.73 16.99 14.75
N VAL A 556 -18.94 17.18 13.70
CA VAL A 556 -17.90 18.21 13.63
C VAL A 556 -18.05 18.99 12.31
N MET A 557 -17.84 20.29 12.34
CA MET A 557 -17.81 21.12 11.13
C MET A 557 -16.38 21.20 10.56
N TYR A 558 -16.27 21.45 9.27
CA TYR A 558 -14.97 21.50 8.58
C TYR A 558 -14.02 22.56 9.13
N ASP A 559 -14.52 23.75 9.43
CA ASP A 559 -13.74 24.82 10.06
C ASP A 559 -13.21 24.42 11.44
N SER A 560 -14.04 23.77 12.25
CA SER A 560 -13.65 23.29 13.57
C SER A 560 -12.61 22.17 13.49
N LEU A 561 -12.72 21.32 12.47
CA LEU A 561 -11.73 20.26 12.20
C LEU A 561 -10.37 20.86 11.82
N ILE A 562 -10.36 21.86 10.94
CA ILE A 562 -9.15 22.60 10.56
C ILE A 562 -8.57 23.33 11.76
N ASP A 563 -9.37 24.12 12.49
CA ASP A 563 -8.94 24.85 13.69
C ASP A 563 -8.28 23.92 14.71
N ASN A 564 -8.83 22.71 14.90
CA ASN A 564 -8.27 21.71 15.81
C ASN A 564 -6.95 21.13 15.28
N ALA A 565 -6.86 20.87 13.98
CA ALA A 565 -5.66 20.36 13.34
C ALA A 565 -4.51 21.38 13.37
N GLU A 566 -4.80 22.66 13.09
CA GLU A 566 -3.84 23.75 13.20
C GLU A 566 -3.34 23.91 14.64
N ARG A 567 -4.25 23.90 15.63
CA ARG A 567 -3.87 23.88 17.05
C ARG A 567 -3.01 22.68 17.42
N ALA A 568 -3.31 21.49 16.89
CA ALA A 568 -2.51 20.29 17.16
C ALA A 568 -1.10 20.37 16.55
N LEU A 569 -0.96 21.01 15.38
CA LEU A 569 0.35 21.28 14.80
C LEU A 569 1.12 22.33 15.60
N ALA A 570 0.45 23.39 16.07
CA ALA A 570 1.06 24.43 16.92
C ALA A 570 1.47 23.89 18.30
N LEU A 571 0.62 23.11 18.97
CA LEU A 571 0.92 22.49 20.26
C LEU A 571 2.03 21.43 20.15
N GLY A 572 2.16 20.77 19.00
CA GLY A 572 3.32 19.92 18.71
C GLY A 572 4.65 20.69 18.67
N GLN A 573 4.60 22.02 18.48
CA GLN A 573 5.74 22.93 18.57
C GLN A 573 5.95 23.40 20.03
N ASP A 574 4.89 23.59 20.81
CA ASP A 574 4.94 24.10 22.19
C ASP A 574 5.19 23.02 23.28
N CYS A 575 4.74 21.78 23.09
CA CYS A 575 4.85 20.69 24.08
C CYS A 575 6.28 20.15 24.30
N GLN A 576 7.31 20.82 23.79
CA GLN A 576 8.71 20.54 24.13
C GLN A 576 9.32 21.57 25.11
N TYR A 577 8.50 22.49 25.64
CA TYR A 577 8.88 23.48 26.66
C TYR A 577 8.22 23.26 28.04
N GLY A 578 7.96 22.00 28.40
CA GLY A 578 7.45 21.61 29.73
C GLY A 578 8.38 20.65 30.45
#